data_AF-A0A2U8VZZ1-F1
#
_entry.id   AF-A0A2U8VZZ1-F1
#
_cell.length_a   1.000
_cell.length_b   1.000
_cell.length_c   1.000
_cell.angle_alpha   90.00
_cell.angle_beta   90.00
_cell.angle_gamma   90.00
#
_symmetry.space_group_name_H-M   'P 1'
#
loop_
_entity.id
_entity.type
_entity.pdbx_description
1 polymer ?
#
loop_
_entity_poly.entity_id
_entity_poly.type
_entity_poly.pdbx_seq_one_letter_code
_entity_poly.pdbx_strand_id
1 'polypeptide(L)'
;MFLPRTPAPCRLAALALALAAGGCSGDVGGLRSLGIAGTAPKGPEAPAFVTDTRREGADFLPVGVSAPPRPVRAKSSEGQKALEAELEGARSRNLARGRAAESAGKSVNPAPAPAQ
;
A
#
# COMPACT_ATOMS: atom_id res chain seq x y z
N MET A 1 -16.04 15.61 39.90
CA MET A 1 -15.51 15.16 38.60
C MET A 1 -16.29 13.92 38.18
N PHE A 2 -17.39 14.09 37.44
CA PHE A 2 -18.26 13.00 37.01
C PHE A 2 -17.67 12.38 35.74
N LEU A 3 -17.17 11.14 35.80
CA LEU A 3 -16.84 10.37 34.61
C LEU A 3 -18.15 9.77 34.04
N PRO A 4 -18.46 9.98 32.74
CA PRO A 4 -19.65 9.40 32.14
C PRO A 4 -19.50 7.87 32.08
N ARG A 5 -20.43 7.17 32.72
CA ARG A 5 -20.57 5.71 32.67
C ARG A 5 -21.18 5.33 31.31
N THR A 6 -20.34 5.22 30.30
CA THR A 6 -20.77 4.80 28.95
C THR A 6 -21.25 3.35 28.95
N PRO A 7 -22.37 3.03 28.28
CA PRO A 7 -22.96 1.69 28.29
C PRO A 7 -22.02 0.69 27.59
N ALA A 8 -21.86 -0.50 28.19
CA ALA A 8 -21.04 -1.61 27.69
C ALA A 8 -21.11 -1.90 26.17
N PRO A 9 -22.29 -1.86 25.50
CA PRO A 9 -22.36 -2.11 24.05
C PRO A 9 -21.60 -1.08 23.20
N CYS A 10 -21.52 0.18 23.64
CA CYS A 10 -20.80 1.22 22.90
C CYS A 10 -19.28 1.03 22.95
N ARG A 11 -18.75 0.40 24.01
CA ARG A 11 -17.33 0.09 24.14
C ARG A 11 -16.90 -1.07 23.25
N LEU A 12 -17.76 -2.09 23.14
CA LEU A 12 -17.56 -3.23 22.23
C LEU A 12 -17.61 -2.79 20.76
N ALA A 13 -18.56 -1.92 20.40
CA ALA A 13 -18.65 -1.37 19.04
C ALA A 13 -17.43 -0.51 18.69
N ALA A 14 -16.95 0.32 19.61
CA ALA A 14 -15.74 1.13 19.40
C ALA A 14 -14.47 0.27 19.24
N LEU A 15 -14.36 -0.82 20.00
CA LEU A 15 -13.23 -1.76 19.88
C LEU A 15 -13.28 -2.53 18.54
N ALA A 16 -14.47 -2.97 18.13
CA ALA A 16 -14.66 -3.65 16.84
C ALA A 16 -14.35 -2.73 15.65
N LEU A 17 -14.73 -1.45 15.73
CA LEU A 17 -14.43 -0.46 14.69
C LEU A 17 -12.92 -0.14 14.62
N ALA A 18 -12.24 -0.10 15.77
CA ALA A 18 -10.79 0.09 15.83
C ALA A 18 -10.02 -1.12 15.25
N LEU A 19 -10.49 -2.34 15.49
CA LEU A 19 -9.94 -3.57 14.90
C LEU A 19 -10.17 -3.63 13.38
N ALA A 20 -11.33 -3.18 12.89
CA ALA A 20 -11.63 -3.14 11.45
C ALA A 20 -10.81 -2.06 10.70
N ALA A 21 -10.54 -0.91 11.34
CA ALA A 21 -9.77 0.17 10.74
C ALA A 21 -8.24 -0.10 10.71
N GLY A 22 -7.73 -0.99 11.56
CA GLY A 22 -6.32 -1.39 11.58
C GLY A 22 -5.90 -2.34 10.45
N GLY A 23 -6.85 -2.88 9.67
CA GLY A 23 -6.59 -3.92 8.66
C GLY A 23 -6.04 -3.44 7.31
N CYS A 24 -6.13 -2.14 6.99
CA CYS A 24 -5.71 -1.64 5.66
C CYS A 24 -4.22 -1.25 5.58
N SER A 25 -3.50 -1.20 6.69
CA SER A 25 -2.03 -1.04 6.70
C SER A 25 -1.38 -1.77 7.89
N GLY A 26 -2.12 -2.70 8.50
CA GLY A 26 -1.61 -3.54 9.56
C GLY A 26 -0.86 -4.69 8.94
N ASP A 27 0.46 -4.61 8.98
CA ASP A 27 1.34 -5.77 8.92
C ASP A 27 0.66 -6.94 9.65
N VAL A 28 0.46 -8.07 8.97
CA VAL A 28 -0.21 -9.29 9.47
C VAL A 28 0.55 -9.95 10.64
N GLY A 29 1.41 -9.19 11.32
CA GLY A 29 2.28 -9.58 12.40
C GLY A 29 1.57 -10.17 13.62
N GLY A 30 0.27 -9.89 13.84
CA GLY A 30 -0.51 -10.53 14.92
C GLY A 30 -0.84 -12.00 14.66
N LEU A 31 -1.04 -12.40 13.40
CA LEU A 31 -1.22 -13.81 13.03
C LEU A 31 0.13 -14.51 12.80
N ARG A 32 1.15 -13.75 12.37
CA ARG A 32 2.52 -14.26 12.17
C ARG A 32 3.30 -14.44 13.48
N SER A 33 2.97 -13.69 14.54
CA SER A 33 3.58 -13.84 15.87
C SER A 33 3.05 -15.03 16.66
N LEU A 34 1.88 -15.57 16.27
CA LEU A 34 1.27 -16.75 16.90
C LEU A 34 1.61 -18.07 16.17
N GLY A 35 2.30 -17.98 15.03
CA GLY A 35 2.97 -19.08 14.33
C GLY A 35 3.74 -18.47 13.16
N ILE A 36 5.04 -18.65 12.98
CA ILE A 36 5.82 -19.88 13.11
C ILE A 36 7.28 -19.47 13.33
N ALA A 37 7.77 -19.53 14.56
CA ALA A 37 9.19 -19.70 14.84
C ALA A 37 9.35 -21.11 15.41
N GLY A 38 9.59 -22.09 14.53
CA GLY A 38 10.03 -23.44 14.92
C GLY A 38 8.99 -24.56 14.97
N THR A 39 7.70 -24.33 14.68
CA THR A 39 6.66 -25.38 14.78
C THR A 39 5.90 -25.67 13.48
N ALA A 40 6.46 -25.33 12.31
CA ALA A 40 5.91 -25.86 11.06
C ALA A 40 6.01 -27.40 11.11
N PRO A 41 4.91 -28.15 10.89
CA PRO A 41 5.03 -29.58 10.70
C PRO A 41 6.07 -29.82 9.60
N LYS A 42 7.02 -30.73 9.84
CA LYS A 42 8.02 -31.09 8.83
C LYS A 42 7.24 -31.47 7.57
N GLY A 43 7.34 -30.61 6.55
CA GLY A 43 6.73 -30.87 5.25
C GLY A 43 7.29 -32.15 4.65
N PRO A 44 6.69 -32.65 3.57
CA PRO A 44 7.24 -33.78 2.83
C PRO A 44 8.71 -33.54 2.51
N GLU A 45 9.50 -34.62 2.53
CA GLU A 45 10.92 -34.58 2.22
C GLU A 45 11.13 -33.87 0.87
N ALA A 46 12.11 -32.96 0.82
CA ALA A 46 12.41 -32.24 -0.39
C ALA A 46 12.90 -33.25 -1.46
N PRO A 47 12.48 -33.11 -2.73
CA PRO A 47 13.01 -33.92 -3.83
C PRO A 47 14.54 -33.81 -3.95
N ALA A 48 15.21 -34.88 -4.39
CA ALA A 48 16.67 -34.96 -4.46
C ALA A 48 17.33 -33.82 -5.27
N PHE A 49 16.71 -33.38 -6.37
CA PHE A 49 17.27 -32.26 -7.13
C PHE A 49 17.28 -30.94 -6.33
N VAL A 50 16.38 -30.76 -5.36
CA VAL A 50 16.32 -29.58 -4.49
C VAL A 50 17.42 -29.64 -3.44
N THR A 51 17.70 -30.83 -2.90
CA THR A 51 18.83 -31.00 -1.96
C THR A 51 20.16 -30.81 -2.66
N ASP A 52 20.32 -31.35 -3.86
CA ASP A 52 21.59 -31.38 -4.58
C ASP A 52 21.95 -30.02 -5.23
N THR A 53 20.94 -29.22 -5.59
CA THR A 53 21.15 -27.88 -6.16
C THR A 53 21.25 -26.79 -5.11
N ARG A 54 20.87 -27.07 -3.85
CA ARG A 54 20.93 -26.08 -2.79
C ARG A 54 22.38 -25.86 -2.38
N ARG A 55 22.87 -24.64 -2.59
CA ARG A 55 24.20 -24.23 -2.12
C ARG A 55 24.26 -24.29 -0.60
N GLU A 56 25.18 -25.09 -0.07
CA GLU A 56 25.50 -25.11 1.36
C GLU A 56 26.08 -23.76 1.82
N GLY A 57 25.72 -23.31 3.02
CA GLY A 57 26.23 -22.06 3.59
C GLY A 57 25.73 -20.77 2.93
N ALA A 58 24.61 -20.80 2.20
CA ALA A 58 23.96 -19.58 1.77
C ALA A 58 23.32 -18.88 2.98
N ASP A 59 23.98 -17.84 3.50
CA ASP A 59 23.37 -16.91 4.44
C ASP A 59 22.19 -16.23 3.74
N PHE A 60 20.98 -16.71 4.01
CA PHE A 60 19.77 -16.04 3.55
C PHE A 60 19.63 -14.73 4.33
N LEU A 61 19.44 -13.60 3.64
CA LEU A 61 19.03 -12.39 4.33
C LEU A 61 17.67 -12.66 5.01
N PRO A 62 17.55 -12.44 6.33
CA PRO A 62 16.30 -12.64 7.03
C PRO A 62 15.22 -11.72 6.44
N VAL A 63 14.24 -12.32 5.78
CA VAL A 63 13.01 -11.65 5.37
C VAL A 63 12.31 -11.13 6.62
N GLY A 64 12.13 -9.80 6.71
CA GLY A 64 11.54 -9.13 7.88
C GLY A 64 12.50 -8.23 8.66
N VAL A 65 13.78 -8.14 8.29
CA VAL A 65 14.64 -7.06 8.81
C VAL A 65 14.33 -5.78 8.06
N SER A 66 13.51 -4.93 8.69
CA SER A 66 13.27 -3.57 8.21
C SER A 66 14.60 -2.84 8.13
N ALA A 67 14.87 -2.20 6.99
CA ALA A 67 16.04 -1.35 6.86
C ALA A 67 16.02 -0.28 7.96
N PRO A 68 17.19 0.13 8.49
CA PRO A 68 17.25 1.20 9.49
C PRO A 68 16.46 2.42 9.02
N PRO A 69 15.63 3.03 9.89
CA PRO A 69 14.81 4.16 9.48
C PRO A 69 15.72 5.30 9.02
N ARG A 70 15.54 5.71 7.77
CA ARG A 70 16.27 6.88 7.25
C ARG A 70 15.84 8.11 8.04
N PRO A 71 16.78 8.99 8.44
CA PRO A 71 16.41 10.26 9.04
C PRO A 71 15.63 11.08 8.01
N VAL A 72 14.33 11.27 8.24
CA VAL A 72 13.46 12.11 7.41
C VAL A 72 13.10 13.38 8.18
N ARG A 73 13.44 14.53 7.60
CA ARG A 73 12.98 15.83 8.09
C ARG A 73 11.61 16.13 7.46
N ALA A 74 10.65 16.58 8.26
CA ALA A 74 9.42 17.15 7.72
C ALA A 74 9.74 18.36 6.82
N LYS A 75 9.04 18.47 5.68
CA LYS A 75 9.12 19.68 4.84
C LYS A 75 8.59 20.88 5.64
N SER A 76 9.24 22.04 5.52
CA SER A 76 8.73 23.29 6.09
C SER A 76 7.36 23.63 5.50
N SER A 77 6.57 24.46 6.20
CA SER A 77 5.27 24.92 5.70
C SER A 77 5.39 25.65 4.36
N GLU A 78 6.46 26.42 4.17
CA GLU A 78 6.80 27.06 2.90
C GLU A 78 7.10 26.03 1.80
N GLY A 79 7.93 25.02 2.10
CA GLY A 79 8.23 23.94 1.15
C GLY A 79 7.02 23.08 0.78
N GLN A 80 6.04 22.96 1.68
CA GLN A 80 4.77 22.31 1.39
C GLN A 80 3.92 23.13 0.42
N LYS A 81 3.80 24.45 0.64
CA LYS A 81 3.06 25.36 -0.26
C LYS A 81 3.69 25.45 -1.64
N ALA A 82 5.03 25.50 -1.71
CA ALA A 82 5.74 25.49 -2.98
C ALA A 82 5.45 24.20 -3.78
N LEU A 83 5.49 23.04 -3.10
CA LEU A 83 5.16 21.77 -3.73
C LEU A 83 3.70 21.72 -4.21
N GLU A 84 2.77 22.24 -3.42
CA GLU A 84 1.35 22.32 -3.81
C GLU A 84 1.17 23.15 -5.08
N ALA A 85 1.83 24.31 -5.16
CA ALA A 85 1.79 25.16 -6.35
C ALA A 85 2.40 24.47 -7.59
N GLU A 86 3.50 23.73 -7.42
CA GLU A 86 4.10 22.94 -8.50
C GLU A 86 3.14 21.85 -9.01
N LEU A 87 2.49 21.12 -8.09
CA LEU A 87 1.56 20.04 -8.43
C LEU A 87 0.31 20.57 -9.14
N GLU A 88 -0.28 21.67 -8.67
CA GLU A 88 -1.45 22.27 -9.31
C GLU A 88 -1.08 22.86 -10.69
N GLY A 89 0.10 23.46 -10.82
CA GLY A 89 0.63 23.89 -12.11
C GLY A 89 0.82 22.72 -13.09
N ALA A 90 1.34 21.58 -12.61
CA ALA A 90 1.48 20.37 -13.42
C ALA A 90 0.13 19.81 -13.85
N ARG A 91 -0.84 19.75 -12.93
CA ARG A 91 -2.20 19.33 -13.21
C ARG A 91 -2.83 20.19 -14.30
N SER A 92 -2.75 21.52 -14.16
CA SER A 92 -3.30 22.46 -15.14
C SER A 92 -2.73 22.24 -16.54
N ARG A 93 -1.41 22.05 -16.66
CA ARG A 93 -0.75 21.73 -17.94
C ARG A 93 -1.23 20.41 -18.53
N ASN A 94 -1.37 19.38 -17.70
CA ASN A 94 -1.84 18.07 -18.15
C ASN A 94 -3.30 18.12 -18.63
N LEU A 95 -4.17 18.85 -17.94
CA LEU A 95 -5.56 19.05 -18.35
C LEU A 95 -5.64 19.80 -19.69
N ALA A 96 -4.84 20.85 -19.87
CA ALA A 96 -4.79 21.58 -21.13
C ALA A 96 -4.33 20.68 -22.30
N ARG A 97 -3.28 19.88 -22.09
CA ARG A 97 -2.79 18.92 -23.08
C ARG A 97 -3.82 17.83 -23.38
N GLY A 98 -4.50 17.31 -22.38
CA GLY A 98 -5.57 16.32 -22.53
C GLY A 98 -6.73 16.85 -23.38
N ARG A 99 -7.19 18.07 -23.10
CA ARG A 99 -8.23 18.72 -23.91
C ARG A 99 -7.78 18.97 -25.35
N ALA A 100 -6.53 19.38 -25.55
CA ALA A 100 -5.98 19.56 -26.89
C ALA A 100 -5.95 18.24 -27.68
N ALA A 101 -5.53 17.14 -27.03
CA ALA A 101 -5.54 15.81 -27.64
C ALA A 101 -6.97 15.31 -27.95
N GLU A 102 -7.92 15.55 -27.04
CA GLU A 102 -9.34 15.22 -27.27
C GLU A 102 -9.91 15.96 -28.48
N SER A 103 -9.66 17.27 -28.57
CA SER A 103 -10.09 18.08 -29.72
C SER A 103 -9.46 17.60 -31.04
N ALA A 104 -8.17 17.26 -31.02
CA ALA A 104 -7.49 16.69 -32.18
C ALA A 104 -8.12 15.34 -32.60
N GLY A 105 -8.43 14.46 -31.65
CA GLY A 105 -9.09 13.18 -31.93
C GLY A 105 -10.47 13.34 -32.58
N LYS A 106 -11.25 14.35 -32.16
CA LYS A 106 -12.55 14.66 -32.78
C LYS A 106 -12.42 15.13 -34.23
N SER A 107 -11.35 15.84 -34.57
CA SER A 107 -11.12 16.30 -35.95
C SER A 107 -10.70 15.19 -36.93
N VAL A 108 -10.23 14.04 -36.43
CA VAL A 108 -9.69 12.95 -37.27
C VAL A 108 -10.72 11.85 -37.53
N ASN A 109 -11.87 11.84 -36.85
CA ASN A 109 -12.89 10.81 -37.03
C ASN A 109 -14.01 11.32 -37.97
N PRO A 110 -14.02 10.94 -39.27
CA PRO A 110 -15.11 11.30 -40.17
C PRO A 110 -16.41 10.62 -39.71
N ALA A 111 -17.52 11.34 -39.80
CA ALA A 111 -18.83 10.80 -39.47
C ALA A 111 -19.10 9.53 -40.31
N PRO A 112 -19.66 8.45 -39.72
CA PRO A 112 -19.99 7.26 -40.48
C PRO A 112 -21.00 7.62 -41.57
N ALA A 113 -20.73 7.18 -42.80
CA ALA A 113 -21.61 7.40 -43.94
C ALA A 113 -22.99 6.78 -43.65
N PRO A 114 -24.10 7.44 -44.04
CA PRO A 114 -25.44 6.92 -43.79
C PRO A 114 -25.62 5.56 -44.44
N ALA A 115 -26.18 4.61 -43.69
CA ALA A 115 -26.56 3.30 -44.21
C ALA A 115 -27.67 3.49 -45.26
N GLN A 116 -27.46 2.92 -46.44
CA GLN A 116 -28.44 2.87 -47.53
C GLN A 116 -29.51 1.81 -47.27
#